data_AF-A0A564Y058-F1
#
_entry.id   AF-A0A564Y058-F1
#
_cell.length_a   1.000
_cell.length_b   1.000
_cell.length_c   1.000
_cell.angle_alpha   90.00
_cell.angle_beta   90.00
_cell.angle_gamma   90.00
#
_symmetry.space_group_name_H-M   'P 1'
#
loop_
_entity.id
_entity.type
_entity.pdbx_description
1 polymer ?
#
loop_
_entity_poly.entity_id
_entity_poly.type
_entity_poly.pdbx_seq_one_letter_code
_entity_poly.pdbx_strand_id
1 'polypeptide(L)'
;MFLCARIEETNMSEVWSAANATKNEVLIGVCAPLVAMNWEMFRTSRLFHMNTEIKGMMSLLGCLRMAQESVTSNVKALLEWRNASRDDKVRSARTTAFRDMVSLLGIQDTPDFTDLFMK
;
A
#
# COMPACT_ATOMS: atom_id res chain seq x y z
N MET A 1 6.28 -4.96 -23.81
CA MET A 1 5.33 -4.75 -22.69
C MET A 1 4.05 -5.54 -23.00
N PHE A 2 4.03 -6.85 -22.67
CA PHE A 2 2.91 -7.76 -23.05
C PHE A 2 2.05 -8.19 -21.84
N LEU A 3 2.49 -7.94 -20.62
CA LEU A 3 1.79 -8.36 -19.40
C LEU A 3 0.63 -7.39 -19.03
N CYS A 4 0.76 -6.09 -19.31
CA CYS A 4 -0.27 -5.10 -18.95
C CYS A 4 -1.62 -5.32 -19.68
N ALA A 5 -1.64 -6.01 -20.83
CA ALA A 5 -2.85 -6.23 -21.62
C ALA A 5 -3.68 -7.43 -21.16
N ARG A 6 -3.19 -8.27 -20.23
CA ARG A 6 -3.86 -9.51 -19.78
C ARG A 6 -4.32 -9.49 -18.32
N ILE A 7 -4.08 -8.38 -17.62
CA ILE A 7 -4.44 -8.28 -16.21
C ILE A 7 -5.84 -7.65 -16.11
N GLU A 8 -6.85 -8.48 -15.94
CA GLU A 8 -8.21 -8.08 -15.54
C GLU A 8 -8.21 -7.71 -14.05
N GLU A 9 -9.17 -6.90 -13.62
CA GLU A 9 -9.26 -6.35 -12.26
C GLU A 9 -9.18 -7.44 -11.15
N THR A 10 -9.82 -8.59 -11.37
CA THR A 10 -9.83 -9.74 -10.45
C THR A 10 -8.47 -10.43 -10.36
N ASN A 11 -7.78 -10.60 -11.49
CA ASN A 11 -6.47 -11.23 -11.51
C ASN A 11 -5.37 -10.29 -11.00
N MET A 12 -5.58 -8.96 -11.04
CA MET A 12 -4.62 -7.98 -10.52
C MET A 12 -4.41 -8.11 -9.02
N SER A 13 -5.50 -8.26 -8.26
CA SER A 13 -5.44 -8.41 -6.80
C SER A 13 -4.72 -9.69 -6.39
N GLU A 14 -4.95 -10.78 -7.12
CA GLU A 14 -4.29 -12.07 -6.90
C GLU A 14 -2.80 -12.01 -7.25
N VAL A 15 -2.46 -11.45 -8.42
CA VAL A 15 -1.07 -11.30 -8.87
C VAL A 15 -0.31 -10.39 -7.90
N TRP A 16 -0.89 -9.26 -7.49
CA TRP A 16 -0.30 -8.38 -6.48
C TRP A 16 -0.08 -9.10 -5.15
N SER A 17 -1.09 -9.84 -4.67
CA SER A 17 -1.00 -10.62 -3.43
C SER A 17 0.10 -11.68 -3.52
N ALA A 18 0.18 -12.43 -4.63
CA ALA A 18 1.20 -13.44 -4.84
C ALA A 18 2.61 -12.83 -4.93
N ALA A 19 2.75 -11.69 -5.61
CA ALA A 19 4.01 -10.96 -5.69
C ALA A 19 4.51 -10.53 -4.30
N ASN A 20 3.61 -10.02 -3.46
CA ASN A 20 3.93 -9.62 -2.09
C ASN A 20 4.26 -10.83 -1.19
N ALA A 21 3.45 -11.89 -1.24
CA ALA A 21 3.67 -13.11 -0.47
C ALA A 21 5.02 -13.77 -0.79
N THR A 22 5.43 -13.74 -2.07
CA THR A 22 6.71 -14.27 -2.53
C THR A 22 7.86 -13.28 -2.45
N LYS A 23 7.59 -12.03 -2.03
CA LYS A 23 8.55 -10.91 -2.00
C LYS A 23 9.25 -10.69 -3.35
N ASN A 24 8.53 -10.93 -4.45
CA ASN A 24 9.05 -10.74 -5.80
C ASN A 24 9.03 -9.25 -6.16
N GLU A 25 10.12 -8.55 -5.84
CA GLU A 25 10.26 -7.10 -6.02
C GLU A 25 10.10 -6.66 -7.48
N VAL A 26 10.56 -7.49 -8.43
CA VAL A 26 10.41 -7.21 -9.87
C VAL A 26 8.92 -7.19 -10.23
N LEU A 27 8.17 -8.21 -9.80
CA LEU A 27 6.74 -8.29 -10.10
C LEU A 27 5.94 -7.22 -9.35
N ILE A 28 6.30 -6.93 -8.10
CA ILE A 28 5.74 -5.80 -7.33
C ILE A 28 5.92 -4.49 -8.12
N GLY A 29 7.12 -4.20 -8.61
CA GLY A 29 7.39 -2.98 -9.38
C GLY A 29 6.58 -2.91 -10.68
N VAL A 30 6.39 -4.04 -11.36
CA VAL A 30 5.56 -4.13 -12.59
C VAL A 30 4.07 -3.90 -12.28
N CYS A 31 3.57 -4.39 -11.15
CA CYS A 31 2.16 -4.28 -10.78
C CYS A 31 1.81 -2.95 -10.08
N ALA A 32 2.77 -2.28 -9.45
CA ALA A 32 2.53 -1.04 -8.69
C ALA A 32 1.83 0.06 -9.50
N PRO A 33 2.22 0.36 -10.77
CA PRO A 33 1.48 1.33 -11.59
C PRO A 33 0.03 0.92 -11.84
N LEU A 34 -0.25 -0.37 -12.02
CA LEU A 34 -1.59 -0.89 -12.29
C LEU A 34 -2.49 -0.78 -11.06
N VAL A 35 -1.95 -1.11 -9.89
CA VAL A 35 -2.63 -0.91 -8.59
C VAL A 35 -2.93 0.58 -8.37
N ALA A 36 -1.96 1.46 -8.66
CA ALA A 36 -2.16 2.91 -8.58
C ALA A 36 -3.23 3.42 -9.55
N MET A 37 -3.39 2.83 -10.75
CA MET A 37 -4.47 3.21 -11.67
C MET A 37 -5.86 2.90 -11.12
N ASN A 38 -5.96 1.88 -10.26
CA ASN A 38 -7.20 1.36 -9.69
C ASN A 38 -7.29 1.65 -8.19
N TRP A 39 -6.64 2.73 -7.73
CA TRP A 39 -6.45 2.99 -6.31
C TRP A 39 -7.75 3.08 -5.52
N GLU A 40 -8.78 3.70 -6.09
CA GLU A 40 -10.12 3.80 -5.47
C GLU A 40 -10.70 2.43 -5.06
N MET A 41 -10.44 1.40 -5.87
CA MET A 41 -10.83 0.03 -5.54
C MET A 41 -9.93 -0.55 -4.44
N PHE A 42 -8.61 -0.45 -4.61
CA PHE A 42 -7.65 -1.11 -3.73
C PHE A 42 -7.58 -0.51 -2.32
N ARG A 43 -7.74 0.82 -2.18
CA ARG A 43 -7.69 1.51 -0.89
C ARG A 43 -8.81 1.14 0.08
N THR A 44 -9.86 0.48 -0.42
CA THR A 44 -10.96 -0.04 0.39
C THR A 44 -10.93 -1.57 0.52
N SER A 45 -10.02 -2.24 -0.20
CA SER A 45 -9.94 -3.69 -0.25
C SER A 45 -9.21 -4.26 0.97
N ARG A 46 -9.95 -5.01 1.79
CA ARG A 46 -9.35 -5.73 2.93
C ARG A 46 -8.30 -6.75 2.50
N LEU A 47 -8.53 -7.45 1.39
CA LEU A 47 -7.58 -8.44 0.87
C LEU A 47 -6.24 -7.78 0.51
N PHE A 48 -6.31 -6.61 -0.15
CA PHE A 48 -5.14 -5.80 -0.46
C PHE A 48 -4.38 -5.40 0.81
N HIS A 49 -5.08 -4.87 1.82
CA HIS A 49 -4.48 -4.47 3.09
C HIS A 49 -3.82 -5.64 3.83
N MET A 50 -4.42 -6.84 3.80
CA MET A 50 -3.86 -8.02 4.45
C MET A 50 -2.59 -8.51 3.75
N ASN A 51 -2.62 -8.60 2.42
CA ASN A 51 -1.58 -9.27 1.64
C ASN A 51 -0.44 -8.36 1.16
N THR A 52 -0.61 -7.04 1.20
CA THR A 52 0.45 -6.12 0.79
C THR A 52 1.53 -6.07 1.85
N GLU A 53 2.77 -6.34 1.46
CA GLU A 53 3.95 -6.26 2.33
C GLU A 53 4.54 -4.86 2.32
N ILE A 54 5.41 -4.56 3.29
CA ILE A 54 6.05 -3.24 3.44
C ILE A 54 6.69 -2.79 2.12
N LYS A 55 7.46 -3.66 1.46
CA LYS A 55 8.09 -3.36 0.17
C LYS A 55 7.08 -3.10 -0.94
N GLY A 56 5.96 -3.81 -0.95
CA GLY A 56 4.87 -3.58 -1.90
C GLY A 56 4.25 -2.20 -1.70
N MET A 57 3.97 -1.83 -0.45
CA MET A 57 3.43 -0.52 -0.14
C MET A 57 4.40 0.61 -0.48
N MET A 58 5.69 0.45 -0.18
CA MET A 58 6.74 1.41 -0.59
C MET A 58 6.81 1.55 -2.11
N SER A 59 6.81 0.44 -2.84
CA SER A 59 6.84 0.47 -4.31
C SER A 59 5.60 1.13 -4.90
N LEU A 60 4.43 0.95 -4.27
CA LEU A 60 3.20 1.60 -4.68
C LEU A 60 3.30 3.12 -4.46
N LEU A 61 3.65 3.56 -3.25
CA LEU A 61 3.79 4.99 -2.93
C LEU A 61 4.86 5.69 -3.78
N GLY A 62 5.92 4.98 -4.15
CA GLY A 62 6.96 5.48 -5.06
C GLY A 62 6.50 5.58 -6.52
N CYS A 63 5.30 5.07 -6.87
CA CYS A 63 4.77 5.20 -8.21
C CYS A 63 4.34 6.65 -8.48
N LEU A 64 4.82 7.25 -9.59
CA LEU A 64 4.45 8.60 -10.00
C LEU A 64 2.94 8.85 -10.06
N ARG A 65 2.15 7.81 -10.36
CA ARG A 65 0.70 7.93 -10.41
C ARG A 65 0.06 8.15 -9.04
N MET A 66 0.68 7.65 -7.97
CA MET A 66 0.22 7.91 -6.60
C MET A 66 0.38 9.38 -6.19
N ALA A 67 1.25 10.15 -6.84
CA ALA A 67 1.37 11.59 -6.60
C ALA A 67 0.13 12.38 -7.05
N GLN A 68 -0.76 11.76 -7.84
CA GLN A 68 -2.04 12.35 -8.25
C GLN A 68 -3.15 12.08 -7.21
N GLU A 69 -2.94 11.11 -6.33
CA GLU A 69 -3.91 10.74 -5.29
C GLU A 69 -3.81 11.69 -4.10
N SER A 70 -4.95 11.92 -3.43
CA SER A 70 -4.93 12.79 -2.25
C SER A 70 -4.13 12.17 -1.12
N VAL A 71 -3.27 12.99 -0.50
CA VAL A 71 -2.46 12.60 0.66
C VAL A 71 -3.32 12.00 1.77
N THR A 72 -4.49 12.60 2.04
CA THR A 72 -5.46 12.10 3.02
C THR A 72 -5.98 10.70 2.68
N SER A 73 -6.28 10.42 1.40
CA SER A 73 -6.71 9.08 0.96
C SER A 73 -5.60 8.04 1.19
N ASN A 74 -4.37 8.39 0.86
CA ASN A 74 -3.20 7.53 1.04
C ASN A 74 -2.95 7.21 2.51
N VAL A 75 -3.02 8.20 3.41
CA VAL A 75 -2.85 7.94 4.85
C VAL A 75 -3.95 7.06 5.41
N LYS A 76 -5.21 7.26 5.01
CA LYS A 76 -6.32 6.39 5.44
C LYS A 76 -6.10 4.94 5.01
N ALA A 77 -5.68 4.72 3.76
CA ALA A 77 -5.38 3.37 3.29
C ALA A 77 -4.19 2.75 4.02
N LEU A 78 -3.14 3.54 4.30
CA LEU A 78 -1.97 3.10 5.07
C LEU A 78 -2.34 2.74 6.52
N LEU A 79 -3.27 3.45 7.13
CA LEU A 79 -3.81 3.14 8.46
C LEU A 79 -4.53 1.78 8.46
N GLU A 80 -5.42 1.57 7.50
CA GLU A 80 -6.13 0.30 7.33
C GLU A 80 -5.16 -0.86 7.07
N TRP A 81 -4.17 -0.65 6.20
CA TRP A 81 -3.10 -1.61 5.92
C TRP A 81 -2.29 -2.00 7.16
N ARG A 82 -1.89 -1.01 7.97
CA ARG A 82 -1.16 -1.23 9.22
C ARG A 82 -1.98 -2.08 10.19
N ASN A 83 -3.28 -1.82 10.28
CA ASN A 83 -4.19 -2.50 11.22
C ASN A 83 -4.72 -3.85 10.71
N ALA A 84 -4.52 -4.18 9.42
CA ALA A 84 -5.08 -5.39 8.82
C ALA A 84 -4.43 -6.69 9.31
N SER A 85 -3.18 -6.64 9.80
CA SER A 85 -2.51 -7.82 10.35
C SER A 85 -2.96 -8.08 11.79
N ARG A 86 -3.26 -9.36 12.08
CA ARG A 86 -3.52 -9.86 13.44
C ARG A 86 -2.26 -10.32 14.17
N ASP A 87 -1.15 -10.46 13.45
CA ASP A 87 0.14 -10.80 14.03
C ASP A 87 0.77 -9.52 14.61
N ASP A 88 1.05 -9.52 15.91
CA ASP A 88 1.58 -8.34 16.62
C ASP A 88 2.97 -7.92 16.14
N LYS A 89 3.82 -8.86 15.74
CA LYS A 89 5.16 -8.54 15.21
C LYS A 89 5.04 -7.90 13.84
N VAL A 90 4.20 -8.45 12.97
CA VAL A 90 3.92 -7.87 11.65
C VAL A 90 3.29 -6.49 11.80
N ARG A 91 2.31 -6.35 12.69
CA ARG A 91 1.66 -5.07 12.97
C ARG A 91 2.65 -4.04 13.49
N SER A 92 3.53 -4.40 14.42
CA SER A 92 4.59 -3.51 14.92
C SER A 92 5.54 -3.06 13.80
N ALA A 93 6.00 -3.98 12.94
CA ALA A 93 6.83 -3.63 11.79
C ALA A 93 6.11 -2.70 10.79
N ARG A 94 4.83 -2.96 10.51
CA ARG A 94 3.99 -2.07 9.69
C ARG A 94 3.79 -0.70 10.34
N THR A 95 3.70 -0.61 11.66
CA THR A 95 3.60 0.68 12.38
C THR A 95 4.87 1.51 12.24
N THR A 96 6.05 0.90 12.33
CA THR A 96 7.31 1.61 12.06
C THR A 96 7.34 2.10 10.62
N ALA A 97 7.07 1.22 9.66
CA ALA A 97 7.10 1.59 8.24
C ALA A 97 6.01 2.62 7.87
N PHE A 98 4.84 2.57 8.51
CA PHE A 98 3.78 3.56 8.38
C PHE A 98 4.28 4.96 8.71
N ARG A 99 5.03 5.11 9.80
CA ARG A 99 5.62 6.40 10.20
C ARG A 99 6.54 6.94 9.13
N ASP A 100 7.46 6.11 8.65
CA ASP A 100 8.40 6.49 7.60
C ASP A 100 7.67 6.90 6.31
N MET A 101 6.64 6.14 5.91
CA MET A 101 5.84 6.43 4.72
C MET A 101 5.01 7.71 4.84
N VAL A 102 4.41 7.99 6.01
CA VAL A 102 3.67 9.23 6.25
C VAL A 102 4.61 10.44 6.18
N SER A 103 5.82 10.34 6.73
CA SER A 103 6.84 11.37 6.61
C SER A 103 7.24 11.62 5.15
N LEU A 104 7.33 10.57 4.32
CA LEU A 104 7.63 10.69 2.89
C LEU A 104 6.52 11.41 2.10
N LEU A 105 5.27 11.33 2.55
CA LEU A 105 4.15 12.05 1.92
C LEU A 105 4.14 13.54 2.25
N GLY A 106 5.15 14.06 2.97
CA GLY A 106 5.31 15.47 3.26
C GLY A 106 4.30 16.01 4.27
N ILE A 107 3.62 15.12 5.00
CA ILE A 107 2.71 15.51 6.09
C ILE A 107 3.58 15.84 7.29
N GLN A 108 3.60 17.12 7.67
CA GLN A 108 4.12 17.56 8.96
C GLN A 108 3.18 17.07 10.05
N ASP A 109 3.73 16.63 11.19
CA ASP A 109 2.95 16.19 12.36
C ASP A 109 1.97 17.28 12.81
N THR A 110 0.73 17.23 12.34
CA THR A 110 -0.37 17.99 12.93
C THR A 110 -1.04 17.14 14.02
N PRO A 111 -1.65 17.76 15.05
CA PRO A 111 -2.19 17.04 16.21
C PRO A 111 -3.16 15.89 15.86
N ASP A 112 -3.91 16.03 14.76
CA ASP A 112 -4.83 15.00 14.24
C ASP A 112 -4.11 13.72 13.76
N PHE A 113 -2.86 13.82 13.29
CA PHE A 113 -2.08 12.64 12.87
C PHE A 113 -1.42 11.95 14.06
N THR A 114 -1.06 12.66 15.13
CA THR A 114 -0.44 12.08 16.33
C THR A 114 -1.32 10.99 16.94
N ASP A 115 -2.64 11.20 16.97
CA ASP A 115 -3.62 10.23 17.45
C ASP A 115 -3.70 8.96 16.59
N LEU A 116 -3.44 9.09 15.28
CA LEU A 116 -3.39 7.95 14.36
C LEU A 116 -2.18 7.06 14.64
N PHE A 117 -1.07 7.59 15.15
CA PHE A 117 0.12 6.80 15.49
C PHE A 117 0.02 6.05 16.82
N MET A 118 -0.91 6.44 17.70
CA MET A 118 -1.07 5.88 19.06
C MET A 118 -2.16 4.81 19.18
N LYS A 119 -3.01 4.65 18.16
CA LYS A 119 -3.98 3.54 18.02
C LYS A 119 -3.38 2.37 17.26
#